data_AF-A0A957QS54-F1
#
_entry.id   AF-A0A957QS54-F1
#
_cell.length_a   1.000
_cell.length_b   1.000
_cell.length_c   1.000
_cell.angle_alpha   90.00
_cell.angle_beta   90.00
_cell.angle_gamma   90.00
#
_symmetry.space_group_name_H-M   'P 1'
#
loop_
_entity.id
_entity.type
_entity.pdbx_description
1 polymer ?
#
loop_
_entity_poly.entity_id
_entity_poly.type
_entity_poly.pdbx_seq_one_letter_code
_entity_poly.pdbx_strand_id
1 'polypeptide(L)'
;MSEHWEEYLQLHQERFIDELIEFVSIPSVSALPQHASDVRQAGEWVRERMSAAGIENAAMMETGGHPVVYGDWLHAEGKPTILIYGHFDVQPADPFELWTDEPFQPVIRDGRMYARGASDDKGGMMTPILAVEALLATNGKLPINVKFLFEGQEEIGSPQLARFVADHAELLACDMVYSSDGLQWSADEPCLVVGLKGLCKLQIDVYGASSDLHSGLHGGGIPNPIHALSQIIASLRSADGKILVDGFYDDVVPLSAEDKAHIAAVPFDLEAYKTELGIADIYGEPGYTTRERLWARPTLELNGI
;
A
#
# COMPACT_ATOMS: atom_id res chain seq x y z
N MET A 1 -9.83 -1.83 -31.13
CA MET A 1 -10.87 -2.18 -30.15
C MET A 1 -11.81 -1.00 -30.13
N SER A 2 -13.10 -1.19 -30.41
CA SER A 2 -14.01 -0.06 -30.60
C SER A 2 -14.22 0.69 -29.28
N GLU A 3 -14.40 2.01 -29.37
CA GLU A 3 -14.52 3.02 -28.29
C GLU A 3 -15.74 2.82 -27.34
N HIS A 4 -16.37 1.64 -27.36
CA HIS A 4 -17.70 1.41 -26.78
C HIS A 4 -17.67 1.27 -25.25
N TRP A 5 -16.54 0.82 -24.69
CA TRP A 5 -16.38 0.71 -23.24
C TRP A 5 -16.14 2.08 -22.58
N GLU A 6 -15.50 3.02 -23.26
CA GLU A 6 -15.32 4.40 -22.77
C GLU A 6 -16.67 5.12 -22.69
N GLU A 7 -17.49 4.99 -23.73
CA GLU A 7 -18.87 5.51 -23.75
C GLU A 7 -19.73 4.90 -22.63
N TYR A 8 -19.59 3.59 -22.38
CA TYR A 8 -20.26 2.93 -21.26
C TYR A 8 -19.85 3.52 -19.92
N LEU A 9 -18.53 3.70 -19.69
CA LEU A 9 -18.02 4.28 -18.45
C LEU A 9 -18.55 5.71 -18.25
N GLN A 10 -18.56 6.53 -19.31
CA GLN A 10 -19.07 7.89 -19.23
C GLN A 10 -20.58 7.94 -18.96
N LEU A 11 -21.36 7.07 -19.61
CA LEU A 11 -22.81 6.99 -19.42
C LEU A 11 -23.19 6.57 -17.99
N HIS A 12 -22.39 5.71 -17.36
CA HIS A 12 -22.64 5.16 -16.04
C HIS A 12 -21.86 5.83 -14.91
N GLN A 13 -21.14 6.93 -15.19
CA GLN A 13 -20.24 7.59 -14.25
C GLN A 13 -20.93 7.98 -12.93
N GLU A 14 -22.15 8.54 -12.98
CA GLU A 14 -22.90 8.94 -11.78
C GLU A 14 -23.17 7.74 -10.86
N ARG A 15 -23.63 6.62 -11.43
CA ARG A 15 -23.84 5.37 -10.69
C ARG A 15 -22.55 4.87 -10.05
N PHE A 16 -21.43 4.91 -10.75
CA PHE A 16 -20.15 4.44 -10.19
C PHE A 16 -19.65 5.33 -9.05
N ILE A 17 -19.91 6.64 -9.13
CA ILE A 17 -19.63 7.57 -8.04
C ILE A 17 -20.52 7.23 -6.83
N ASP A 18 -21.81 6.98 -7.03
CA ASP A 18 -22.73 6.58 -5.95
C ASP A 18 -22.32 5.25 -5.31
N GLU A 19 -21.99 4.24 -6.12
CA GLU A 19 -21.48 2.95 -5.64
C GLU A 19 -20.18 3.12 -4.83
N LEU A 20 -19.27 3.99 -5.27
CA LEU A 20 -18.05 4.30 -4.51
C LEU A 20 -18.38 4.99 -3.18
N ILE A 21 -19.32 5.96 -3.16
CA ILE A 21 -19.79 6.61 -1.93
C ILE A 21 -20.33 5.57 -0.95
N GLU A 22 -21.15 4.62 -1.41
CA GLU A 22 -21.64 3.53 -0.57
C GLU A 22 -20.49 2.71 0.01
N PHE A 23 -19.52 2.34 -0.82
CA PHE A 23 -18.40 1.49 -0.40
C PHE A 23 -17.48 2.18 0.62
N VAL A 24 -17.10 3.44 0.37
CA VAL A 24 -16.23 4.20 1.27
C VAL A 24 -16.93 4.63 2.57
N SER A 25 -18.27 4.64 2.58
CA SER A 25 -19.05 4.88 3.81
C SER A 25 -18.99 3.70 4.81
N ILE A 26 -18.53 2.51 4.39
CA ILE A 26 -18.34 1.36 5.28
C ILE A 26 -17.02 1.55 6.06
N PRO A 27 -17.03 1.67 7.40
CA PRO A 27 -15.83 1.90 8.19
C PRO A 27 -15.06 0.60 8.46
N SER A 28 -14.55 -0.04 7.41
CA SER A 28 -13.83 -1.32 7.44
C SER A 28 -12.42 -1.20 8.03
N VAL A 29 -12.30 -0.74 9.28
CA VAL A 29 -11.01 -0.52 9.94
C VAL A 29 -10.46 -1.82 10.52
N SER A 30 -9.50 -2.47 9.85
CA SER A 30 -9.00 -3.80 10.21
C SER A 30 -8.24 -3.85 11.54
N ALA A 31 -7.56 -2.76 11.91
CA ALA A 31 -6.77 -2.64 13.14
C ALA A 31 -7.63 -2.61 14.43
N LEU A 32 -8.94 -2.37 14.30
CA LEU A 32 -9.83 -2.14 15.43
C LEU A 32 -10.87 -3.27 15.55
N PRO A 33 -10.84 -4.08 16.62
CA PRO A 33 -11.75 -5.24 16.75
C PRO A 33 -13.24 -4.91 16.68
N GLN A 34 -13.65 -3.70 17.10
CA GLN A 34 -15.04 -3.25 17.01
C GLN A 34 -15.55 -3.07 15.57
N HIS A 35 -14.65 -2.90 14.61
CA HIS A 35 -14.95 -2.76 13.18
C HIS A 35 -14.87 -4.09 12.41
N ALA A 36 -14.68 -5.22 13.09
CA ALA A 36 -14.59 -6.53 12.43
C ALA A 36 -15.86 -6.89 11.63
N SER A 37 -17.05 -6.46 12.08
CA SER A 37 -18.28 -6.61 11.30
C SER A 37 -18.28 -5.75 10.04
N ASP A 38 -17.69 -4.57 10.11
CA ASP A 38 -17.66 -3.59 9.01
C ASP A 38 -16.68 -4.04 7.93
N VAL A 39 -15.54 -4.64 8.31
CA VAL A 39 -14.63 -5.30 7.37
C VAL A 39 -15.33 -6.43 6.63
N ARG A 40 -16.11 -7.26 7.34
CA ARG A 40 -16.91 -8.32 6.72
C ARG A 40 -18.01 -7.75 5.82
N GLN A 41 -18.66 -6.66 6.21
CA GLN A 41 -19.66 -5.96 5.40
C GLN A 41 -19.04 -5.42 4.11
N ALA A 42 -17.84 -4.83 4.17
CA ALA A 42 -17.09 -4.38 3.00
C ALA A 42 -16.75 -5.55 2.06
N GLY A 43 -16.29 -6.69 2.61
CA GLY A 43 -16.07 -7.90 1.81
C GLY A 43 -17.34 -8.43 1.12
N GLU A 44 -18.48 -8.39 1.81
CA GLU A 44 -19.76 -8.78 1.21
C GLU A 44 -20.17 -7.83 0.08
N TRP A 45 -20.01 -6.51 0.30
CA TRP A 45 -20.26 -5.51 -0.74
C TRP A 45 -19.38 -5.76 -1.98
N VAL A 46 -18.10 -6.04 -1.80
CA VAL A 46 -17.16 -6.35 -2.90
C VAL A 46 -17.62 -7.62 -3.64
N ARG A 47 -17.99 -8.68 -2.92
CA ARG A 47 -18.49 -9.94 -3.50
C ARG A 47 -19.73 -9.71 -4.37
N GLU A 48 -20.69 -8.94 -3.86
CA GLU A 48 -21.92 -8.58 -4.59
C GLU A 48 -21.61 -7.72 -5.80
N ARG A 49 -20.72 -6.74 -5.65
CA ARG A 49 -20.34 -5.84 -6.74
C ARG A 49 -19.61 -6.56 -7.86
N MET A 50 -18.70 -7.48 -7.54
CA MET A 50 -18.04 -8.34 -8.52
C MET A 50 -19.06 -9.19 -9.28
N SER A 51 -20.01 -9.80 -8.57
CA SER A 51 -21.08 -10.59 -9.19
C SER A 51 -21.93 -9.74 -10.15
N ALA A 52 -22.27 -8.50 -9.76
CA ALA A 52 -23.02 -7.56 -10.59
C ALA A 52 -22.26 -7.13 -11.85
N ALA A 53 -20.93 -7.07 -11.79
CA ALA A 53 -20.06 -6.78 -12.94
C ALA A 53 -19.96 -7.94 -13.95
N GLY A 54 -20.48 -9.14 -13.62
CA GLY A 54 -20.34 -10.34 -14.44
C GLY A 54 -19.08 -11.15 -14.13
N ILE A 55 -18.41 -10.90 -13.00
CA ILE A 55 -17.35 -11.75 -12.48
C ILE A 55 -18.00 -12.98 -11.84
N GLU A 56 -17.51 -14.17 -12.18
CA GLU A 56 -18.03 -15.45 -11.73
C GLU A 56 -17.29 -15.92 -10.47
N ASN A 57 -17.83 -16.96 -9.81
CA ASN A 57 -17.27 -17.58 -8.60
C ASN A 57 -16.94 -16.59 -7.46
N ALA A 58 -17.60 -15.43 -7.43
CA ALA A 58 -17.40 -14.41 -6.42
C ALA A 58 -17.76 -14.95 -5.02
N ALA A 59 -16.75 -15.14 -4.18
CA ALA A 59 -16.88 -15.78 -2.88
C ALA A 59 -16.01 -15.11 -1.83
N MET A 60 -16.56 -14.94 -0.63
CA MET A 60 -15.81 -14.56 0.55
C MET A 60 -15.18 -15.82 1.17
N MET A 61 -13.87 -15.81 1.39
CA MET A 61 -13.08 -16.94 1.88
C MET A 61 -12.40 -16.58 3.20
N GLU A 62 -12.53 -17.45 4.19
CA GLU A 62 -11.96 -17.23 5.53
C GLU A 62 -10.45 -17.48 5.54
N THR A 63 -9.71 -16.59 6.22
CA THR A 63 -8.24 -16.69 6.36
C THR A 63 -7.79 -17.09 7.77
N GLY A 64 -8.72 -17.10 8.74
CA GLY A 64 -8.42 -17.13 10.17
C GLY A 64 -8.25 -15.73 10.81
N GLY A 65 -8.39 -14.66 10.03
CA GLY A 65 -8.54 -13.28 10.46
C GLY A 65 -9.70 -12.63 9.69
N HIS A 66 -9.51 -11.43 9.14
CA HIS A 66 -10.49 -10.86 8.20
C HIS A 66 -10.45 -11.61 6.86
N PRO A 67 -11.59 -11.75 6.18
CA PRO A 67 -11.69 -12.59 4.99
C PRO A 67 -10.97 -11.98 3.78
N VAL A 68 -10.84 -12.79 2.74
CA VAL A 68 -10.59 -12.31 1.38
C VAL A 68 -11.84 -12.52 0.52
N VAL A 69 -11.93 -11.80 -0.59
CA VAL A 69 -12.92 -12.00 -1.64
C VAL A 69 -12.19 -12.44 -2.91
N TYR A 70 -12.59 -13.60 -3.42
CA TYR A 70 -12.12 -14.15 -4.68
C TYR A 70 -13.21 -14.07 -5.74
N GLY A 71 -12.82 -13.97 -7.01
CA GLY A 71 -13.70 -14.21 -8.16
C GLY A 71 -12.89 -14.25 -9.44
N ASP A 72 -13.48 -14.74 -10.52
CA ASP A 72 -12.78 -14.93 -11.78
C ASP A 72 -13.68 -14.82 -13.01
N TRP A 73 -13.07 -14.61 -14.15
CA TRP A 73 -13.67 -14.79 -15.47
C TRP A 73 -12.62 -15.48 -16.35
N LEU A 74 -12.88 -16.75 -16.70
CA LEU A 74 -11.90 -17.65 -17.33
C LEU A 74 -12.35 -18.17 -18.69
N HIS A 75 -13.07 -17.35 -19.47
CA HIS A 75 -13.63 -17.74 -20.77
C HIS A 75 -12.79 -17.31 -21.97
N ALA A 76 -11.58 -16.79 -21.77
CA ALA A 76 -10.65 -16.45 -22.85
C ALA A 76 -9.66 -17.62 -23.11
N GLU A 77 -10.12 -18.62 -23.85
CA GLU A 77 -9.32 -19.81 -24.17
C GLU A 77 -7.98 -19.46 -24.84
N GLY A 78 -6.89 -20.04 -24.32
CA GLY A 78 -5.54 -19.83 -24.83
C GLY A 78 -4.97 -18.43 -24.59
N LYS A 79 -5.62 -17.59 -23.77
CA LYS A 79 -5.15 -16.27 -23.37
C LYS A 79 -4.53 -16.28 -21.96
N PRO A 80 -3.60 -15.35 -21.68
CA PRO A 80 -3.02 -15.24 -20.34
C PRO A 80 -4.07 -14.92 -19.29
N THR A 81 -3.74 -15.24 -18.04
CA THR A 81 -4.53 -14.95 -16.83
C THR A 81 -3.81 -13.91 -16.00
N ILE A 82 -4.50 -12.79 -15.70
CA ILE A 82 -4.02 -11.79 -14.76
C ILE A 82 -4.76 -11.94 -13.43
N LEU A 83 -4.02 -11.99 -12.33
CA LEU A 83 -4.57 -11.88 -10.97
C LEU A 83 -4.50 -10.41 -10.53
N ILE A 84 -5.65 -9.82 -10.24
CA ILE A 84 -5.78 -8.46 -9.75
C ILE A 84 -5.89 -8.51 -8.22
N TYR A 85 -4.99 -7.83 -7.53
CA TYR A 85 -4.93 -7.71 -6.08
C TYR A 85 -5.30 -6.29 -5.63
N GLY A 86 -5.88 -6.16 -4.43
CA GLY A 86 -6.23 -4.90 -3.76
C GLY A 86 -6.79 -5.19 -2.36
N HIS A 87 -7.16 -4.16 -1.60
CA HIS A 87 -7.72 -4.35 -0.25
C HIS A 87 -8.92 -3.44 0.08
N PHE A 88 -9.83 -3.96 0.91
CA PHE A 88 -11.08 -3.30 1.28
C PHE A 88 -11.12 -2.87 2.75
N ASP A 89 -10.11 -3.24 3.55
CA ASP A 89 -9.87 -2.62 4.84
C ASP A 89 -9.15 -1.28 4.70
N VAL A 90 -9.24 -0.46 5.74
CA VAL A 90 -8.70 0.90 5.74
C VAL A 90 -8.02 1.23 7.08
N GLN A 91 -7.07 2.15 7.08
CA GLN A 91 -6.53 2.72 8.32
C GLN A 91 -7.61 3.35 9.22
N PRO A 92 -7.37 3.43 10.55
CA PRO A 92 -8.12 4.32 11.43
C PRO A 92 -8.13 5.77 10.91
N ALA A 93 -9.19 6.52 11.27
CA ALA A 93 -9.32 7.92 10.88
C ALA A 93 -8.81 8.91 11.94
N ASP A 94 -8.36 8.41 13.09
CA ASP A 94 -7.80 9.26 14.14
C ASP A 94 -6.55 10.02 13.68
N PRO A 95 -6.35 11.26 14.16
CA PRO A 95 -7.26 12.04 15.01
C PRO A 95 -8.41 12.69 14.21
N PHE A 96 -9.65 12.49 14.65
CA PHE A 96 -10.86 12.99 13.95
C PHE A 96 -10.92 14.52 13.85
N GLU A 97 -10.36 15.24 14.82
CA GLU A 97 -10.38 16.71 14.86
C GLU A 97 -9.54 17.39 13.76
N LEU A 98 -8.67 16.63 13.08
CA LEU A 98 -7.91 17.13 11.93
C LEU A 98 -8.67 17.00 10.62
N TRP A 99 -9.80 16.28 10.60
CA TRP A 99 -10.65 16.17 9.43
C TRP A 99 -11.55 17.39 9.28
N THR A 100 -11.72 17.83 8.03
CA THR A 100 -12.69 18.89 7.69
C THR A 100 -14.12 18.35 7.67
N ASP A 101 -14.29 17.09 7.24
CA ASP A 101 -15.57 16.39 7.14
C ASP A 101 -15.46 15.01 7.79
N GLU A 102 -16.58 14.43 8.22
CA GLU A 102 -16.59 13.10 8.85
C GLU A 102 -15.95 12.04 7.92
N PRO A 103 -14.94 11.28 8.37
CA PRO A 103 -14.10 10.45 7.48
C PRO A 103 -14.86 9.39 6.68
N PHE A 104 -15.98 8.90 7.23
CA PHE A 104 -16.84 7.87 6.60
C PHE A 104 -18.17 8.46 6.11
N GLN A 105 -18.25 9.78 5.95
CA GLN A 105 -19.34 10.46 5.22
C GLN A 105 -18.73 11.18 4.02
N PRO A 106 -18.66 10.52 2.85
CA PRO A 106 -17.93 11.06 1.70
C PRO A 106 -18.49 12.39 1.25
N VAL A 107 -17.60 13.36 1.05
CA VAL A 107 -17.95 14.67 0.49
C VAL A 107 -17.21 14.87 -0.82
N ILE A 108 -17.93 15.30 -1.86
CA ILE A 108 -17.32 15.67 -3.14
C ILE A 108 -17.18 17.19 -3.22
N ARG A 109 -15.96 17.68 -3.43
CA ARG A 109 -15.67 19.11 -3.71
C ARG A 109 -14.67 19.22 -4.84
N ASP A 110 -14.95 20.13 -5.78
CA ASP A 110 -14.07 20.44 -6.91
C ASP A 110 -13.60 19.18 -7.67
N GLY A 111 -14.52 18.23 -7.87
CA GLY A 111 -14.26 16.97 -8.56
C GLY A 111 -13.44 15.93 -7.76
N ARG A 112 -13.23 16.14 -6.46
CA ARG A 112 -12.49 15.23 -5.58
C ARG A 112 -13.39 14.69 -4.48
N MET A 113 -13.30 13.39 -4.21
CA MET A 113 -13.96 12.74 -3.09
C MET A 113 -13.05 12.77 -1.85
N TYR A 114 -13.58 13.26 -0.74
CA TYR A 114 -12.92 13.29 0.56
C TYR A 114 -13.59 12.27 1.47
N ALA A 115 -12.91 11.15 1.73
CA ALA A 115 -13.29 10.12 2.69
C ALA A 115 -12.08 9.22 3.00
N ARG A 116 -12.07 8.60 4.18
CA ARG A 116 -11.16 7.48 4.49
C ARG A 116 -11.48 6.32 3.54
N GLY A 117 -10.44 5.76 2.91
CA GLY A 117 -10.59 4.66 1.97
C GLY A 117 -10.76 5.08 0.51
N ALA A 118 -11.05 6.37 0.24
CA ALA A 118 -11.36 6.81 -1.13
C ALA A 118 -10.23 6.56 -2.13
N SER A 119 -8.99 6.77 -1.71
CA SER A 119 -7.80 6.48 -2.53
C SER A 119 -7.13 5.16 -2.20
N ASP A 120 -7.24 4.71 -0.95
CA ASP A 120 -6.41 3.65 -0.36
C ASP A 120 -7.33 2.66 0.39
N ASP A 121 -7.75 1.56 -0.23
CA ASP A 121 -7.65 1.25 -1.68
C ASP A 121 -9.05 1.08 -2.32
N LYS A 122 -10.13 1.55 -1.69
CA LYS A 122 -11.48 1.27 -2.20
C LYS A 122 -11.73 1.83 -3.60
N GLY A 123 -11.21 3.02 -3.90
CA GLY A 123 -11.29 3.60 -5.25
C GLY A 123 -10.41 2.86 -6.26
N GLY A 124 -9.17 2.57 -5.90
CA GLY A 124 -8.22 1.84 -6.75
C GLY A 124 -8.72 0.42 -7.05
N MET A 125 -9.09 -0.33 -6.02
CA MET A 125 -9.72 -1.65 -6.09
C MET A 125 -10.98 -1.70 -6.96
N MET A 126 -11.87 -0.71 -6.84
CA MET A 126 -13.14 -0.74 -7.58
C MET A 126 -12.93 -0.56 -9.08
N THR A 127 -11.88 0.16 -9.49
CA THR A 127 -11.57 0.48 -10.89
C THR A 127 -11.49 -0.75 -11.82
N PRO A 128 -10.72 -1.81 -11.52
CA PRO A 128 -10.69 -3.02 -12.36
C PRO A 128 -12.02 -3.79 -12.40
N ILE A 129 -12.88 -3.70 -11.38
CA ILE A 129 -14.25 -4.26 -11.43
C ILE A 129 -15.07 -3.51 -12.47
N LEU A 130 -15.01 -2.18 -12.48
CA LEU A 130 -15.71 -1.32 -13.46
C LEU A 130 -15.21 -1.56 -14.89
N ALA A 131 -13.91 -1.76 -15.06
CA ALA A 131 -13.33 -2.08 -16.36
C ALA A 131 -13.84 -3.42 -16.91
N VAL A 132 -13.94 -4.44 -16.05
CA VAL A 132 -14.53 -5.74 -16.42
C VAL A 132 -16.00 -5.58 -16.81
N GLU A 133 -16.78 -4.86 -16.00
CA GLU A 133 -18.19 -4.61 -16.31
C GLU A 133 -18.37 -3.93 -17.67
N ALA A 134 -17.63 -2.85 -17.94
CA ALA A 134 -17.74 -2.12 -19.19
C ALA A 134 -17.37 -2.99 -20.39
N LEU A 135 -16.28 -3.77 -20.28
CA LEU A 135 -15.84 -4.66 -21.36
C LEU A 135 -16.84 -5.81 -21.60
N LEU A 136 -17.41 -6.40 -20.54
CA LEU A 136 -18.42 -7.44 -20.67
C LEU A 136 -19.73 -6.88 -21.25
N ALA A 137 -20.19 -5.74 -20.76
CA ALA A 137 -21.43 -5.12 -21.23
C ALA A 137 -21.36 -4.71 -22.72
N THR A 138 -20.19 -4.29 -23.20
CA THR A 138 -20.03 -3.77 -24.57
C THR A 138 -19.55 -4.80 -25.58
N ASN A 139 -18.72 -5.77 -25.15
CA ASN A 139 -18.14 -6.78 -26.05
C ASN A 139 -18.66 -8.20 -25.80
N GLY A 140 -19.37 -8.44 -24.70
CA GLY A 140 -19.82 -9.77 -24.28
C GLY A 140 -18.71 -10.71 -23.80
N LYS A 141 -17.45 -10.25 -23.74
CA LYS A 141 -16.28 -11.04 -23.34
C LYS A 141 -15.10 -10.14 -22.96
N LEU A 142 -14.16 -10.70 -22.19
CA LEU A 142 -12.87 -10.08 -21.93
C LEU A 142 -11.80 -10.56 -22.94
N PRO A 143 -10.76 -9.74 -23.22
CA PRO A 143 -9.67 -10.12 -24.13
C PRO A 143 -8.68 -11.13 -23.53
N ILE A 144 -8.70 -11.29 -22.21
CA ILE A 144 -7.82 -12.16 -21.40
C ILE A 144 -8.62 -12.76 -20.24
N ASN A 145 -8.04 -13.75 -19.57
CA ASN A 145 -8.59 -14.29 -18.33
C ASN A 145 -8.23 -13.37 -17.16
N VAL A 146 -9.15 -13.20 -16.21
CA VAL A 146 -8.92 -12.38 -15.01
C VAL A 146 -9.33 -13.15 -13.78
N LYS A 147 -8.54 -13.01 -12.73
CA LYS A 147 -8.83 -13.46 -11.37
C LYS A 147 -8.71 -12.24 -10.45
N PHE A 148 -9.43 -12.27 -9.34
CA PHE A 148 -9.40 -11.23 -8.33
C PHE A 148 -9.08 -11.85 -6.98
N LEU A 149 -8.22 -11.20 -6.21
CA LEU A 149 -7.96 -11.53 -4.81
C LEU A 149 -7.90 -10.24 -4.01
N PHE A 150 -9.00 -9.95 -3.32
CA PHE A 150 -9.15 -8.74 -2.53
C PHE A 150 -9.16 -9.08 -1.05
N GLU A 151 -8.34 -8.45 -0.23
CA GLU A 151 -8.25 -8.78 1.20
C GLU A 151 -8.78 -7.68 2.12
N GLY A 152 -9.08 -8.05 3.37
CA GLY A 152 -9.46 -7.11 4.43
C GLY A 152 -8.40 -6.98 5.54
N GLN A 153 -7.12 -7.15 5.21
CA GLN A 153 -6.04 -7.17 6.21
C GLN A 153 -4.75 -6.44 5.79
N GLU A 154 -4.74 -5.71 4.68
CA GLU A 154 -3.51 -5.07 4.18
C GLU A 154 -2.95 -4.09 5.21
N GLU A 155 -3.83 -3.31 5.83
CA GLU A 155 -3.47 -2.20 6.71
C GLU A 155 -2.90 -2.66 8.07
N ILE A 156 -3.00 -3.97 8.35
CA ILE A 156 -2.40 -4.67 9.49
C ILE A 156 -1.25 -5.60 9.08
N GLY A 157 -0.78 -5.49 7.83
CA GLY A 157 0.37 -6.20 7.27
C GLY A 157 0.05 -7.60 6.71
N SER A 158 -1.19 -7.84 6.30
CA SER A 158 -1.67 -9.08 5.66
C SER A 158 -1.24 -10.38 6.37
N PRO A 159 -1.41 -10.52 7.71
CA PRO A 159 -0.72 -11.55 8.50
C PRO A 159 -1.00 -13.00 8.06
N GLN A 160 -2.17 -13.28 7.47
CA GLN A 160 -2.58 -14.61 7.01
C GLN A 160 -2.50 -14.79 5.50
N LEU A 161 -2.28 -13.72 4.72
CA LEU A 161 -2.36 -13.78 3.26
C LEU A 161 -1.29 -14.71 2.67
N ALA A 162 -0.06 -14.65 3.16
CA ALA A 162 1.03 -15.50 2.67
C ALA A 162 0.68 -17.00 2.78
N ARG A 163 0.06 -17.41 3.91
CA ARG A 163 -0.42 -18.77 4.09
C ARG A 163 -1.61 -19.07 3.19
N PHE A 164 -2.57 -18.15 3.10
CA PHE A 164 -3.74 -18.32 2.24
C PHE A 164 -3.33 -18.55 0.78
N VAL A 165 -2.38 -17.78 0.26
CA VAL A 165 -1.85 -17.92 -1.10
C VAL A 165 -1.17 -19.27 -1.29
N ALA A 166 -0.38 -19.74 -0.32
CA ALA A 166 0.24 -21.06 -0.38
C ALA A 166 -0.79 -22.20 -0.40
N ASP A 167 -1.81 -22.11 0.46
CA ASP A 167 -2.88 -23.10 0.59
C ASP A 167 -3.81 -23.12 -0.67
N HIS A 168 -3.87 -22.02 -1.42
CA HIS A 168 -4.72 -21.86 -2.62
C HIS A 168 -3.91 -21.62 -3.91
N ALA A 169 -2.66 -22.07 -3.97
CA ALA A 169 -1.75 -21.79 -5.09
C ALA A 169 -2.31 -22.20 -6.46
N GLU A 170 -3.02 -23.33 -6.54
CA GLU A 170 -3.68 -23.78 -7.78
C GLU A 170 -4.82 -22.84 -8.21
N LEU A 171 -5.64 -22.38 -7.25
CA LEU A 171 -6.73 -21.44 -7.50
C LEU A 171 -6.21 -20.09 -8.00
N LEU A 172 -5.08 -19.64 -7.43
CA LEU A 172 -4.49 -18.32 -7.70
C LEU A 172 -3.46 -18.31 -8.83
N ALA A 173 -3.14 -19.47 -9.41
CA ALA A 173 -2.20 -19.58 -10.52
C ALA A 173 -2.56 -18.62 -11.67
N CYS A 174 -1.59 -17.82 -12.10
CA CYS A 174 -1.75 -16.77 -13.11
C CYS A 174 -0.41 -16.49 -13.81
N ASP A 175 -0.46 -15.76 -14.92
CA ASP A 175 0.71 -15.35 -15.71
C ASP A 175 1.30 -14.00 -15.25
N MET A 176 0.48 -13.17 -14.59
CA MET A 176 0.87 -11.86 -14.06
C MET A 176 -0.01 -11.49 -12.87
N VAL A 177 0.57 -10.81 -11.89
CA VAL A 177 -0.16 -10.14 -10.80
C VAL A 177 -0.16 -8.63 -11.07
N TYR A 178 -1.31 -7.99 -10.91
CA TYR A 178 -1.48 -6.55 -10.99
C TYR A 178 -2.08 -6.05 -9.67
N SER A 179 -1.38 -5.14 -8.97
CA SER A 179 -1.94 -4.47 -7.80
C SER A 179 -2.76 -3.27 -8.24
N SER A 180 -4.01 -3.18 -7.80
CA SER A 180 -4.84 -1.99 -7.91
C SER A 180 -4.56 -0.95 -6.84
N ASP A 181 -3.81 -1.31 -5.81
CA ASP A 181 -3.27 -0.42 -4.78
C ASP A 181 -1.98 0.23 -5.30
N GLY A 182 -2.14 1.34 -6.02
CA GLY A 182 -1.06 2.04 -6.69
C GLY A 182 -1.24 3.55 -6.62
N LEU A 183 -0.13 4.27 -6.74
CA LEU A 183 -0.12 5.72 -6.67
C LEU A 183 -0.24 6.36 -8.05
N GLN A 184 -0.75 7.58 -8.09
CA GLN A 184 -0.59 8.47 -9.25
C GLN A 184 0.64 9.36 -9.02
N TRP A 185 1.44 9.62 -10.06
CA TRP A 185 2.69 10.38 -9.90
C TRP A 185 2.43 11.85 -9.59
N SER A 186 1.52 12.45 -10.35
CA SER A 186 1.00 13.81 -10.19
C SER A 186 -0.44 13.84 -10.67
N ALA A 187 -1.16 14.96 -10.51
CA ALA A 187 -2.56 15.06 -10.95
C ALA A 187 -2.77 14.73 -12.44
N ASP A 188 -1.73 14.89 -13.27
CA ASP A 188 -1.81 14.74 -14.73
C ASP A 188 -0.91 13.61 -15.27
N GLU A 189 -0.11 12.95 -14.42
CA GLU A 189 0.84 11.92 -14.85
C GLU A 189 0.59 10.58 -14.13
N PRO A 190 0.41 9.48 -14.89
CA PRO A 190 0.28 8.15 -14.29
C PRO A 190 1.62 7.65 -13.76
N CYS A 191 1.56 6.73 -12.80
CA CYS A 191 2.72 5.98 -12.32
C CYS A 191 2.49 4.48 -12.55
N LEU A 192 3.54 3.76 -12.95
CA LEU A 192 3.58 2.30 -12.90
C LEU A 192 4.67 1.88 -11.93
N VAL A 193 4.27 1.42 -10.75
CA VAL A 193 5.21 0.93 -9.74
C VAL A 193 5.58 -0.52 -10.09
N VAL A 194 6.87 -0.75 -10.35
CA VAL A 194 7.40 -2.08 -10.71
C VAL A 194 8.20 -2.73 -9.57
N GLY A 195 8.35 -2.05 -8.44
CA GLY A 195 9.07 -2.55 -7.28
C GLY A 195 8.88 -1.66 -6.05
N LEU A 196 8.84 -2.31 -4.88
CA LEU A 196 8.77 -1.69 -3.57
C LEU A 196 9.94 -2.16 -2.72
N LYS A 197 10.37 -1.33 -1.77
CA LYS A 197 11.37 -1.74 -0.77
C LYS A 197 10.72 -2.67 0.24
N GLY A 198 11.45 -3.70 0.66
CA GLY A 198 11.06 -4.49 1.83
C GLY A 198 11.17 -3.67 3.12
N LEU A 199 10.54 -4.16 4.18
CA LEU A 199 10.55 -3.54 5.50
C LEU A 199 10.88 -4.59 6.58
N CYS A 200 11.77 -4.23 7.51
CA CYS A 200 12.03 -4.98 8.73
C CYS A 200 11.95 -4.03 9.92
N LYS A 201 11.02 -4.27 10.85
CA LYS A 201 10.87 -3.48 12.08
C LYS A 201 11.68 -4.14 13.20
N LEU A 202 12.49 -3.34 13.91
CA LEU A 202 13.30 -3.76 15.04
C LEU A 202 13.00 -2.87 16.26
N GLN A 203 12.99 -3.47 17.45
CA GLN A 203 12.90 -2.76 18.73
C GLN A 203 14.16 -3.08 19.55
N ILE A 204 14.76 -2.04 20.14
CA ILE A 204 15.95 -2.15 20.99
C ILE A 204 15.59 -1.65 22.40
N ASP A 205 15.48 -2.56 23.35
CA ASP A 205 15.25 -2.23 24.75
C ASP A 205 16.58 -2.18 25.52
N VAL A 206 16.88 -1.04 26.16
CA VAL A 206 18.09 -0.86 26.98
C VAL A 206 17.70 -0.66 28.43
N TYR A 207 18.15 -1.57 29.30
CA TYR A 207 17.84 -1.54 30.73
C TYR A 207 19.07 -1.14 31.57
N GLY A 208 18.83 -0.42 32.66
CA GLY A 208 19.84 0.06 33.59
C GLY A 208 19.56 -0.39 35.02
N ALA A 209 19.54 0.56 35.95
CA ALA A 209 19.12 0.29 37.32
C ALA A 209 17.67 -0.24 37.36
N SER A 210 17.32 -0.94 38.45
CA SER A 210 15.98 -1.53 38.64
C SER A 210 14.85 -0.50 38.85
N SER A 211 15.18 0.80 38.91
CA SER A 211 14.24 1.91 39.05
C SER A 211 14.87 3.19 38.51
N ASP A 212 14.05 4.22 38.31
CA ASP A 212 14.54 5.57 38.06
C ASP A 212 15.34 6.11 39.24
N LEU A 213 16.38 6.90 38.95
CA LEU A 213 17.33 7.38 39.95
C LEU A 213 17.59 8.88 39.81
N HIS A 214 17.86 9.54 40.94
CA HIS A 214 18.19 10.96 40.98
C HIS A 214 19.55 11.23 40.31
N SER A 215 19.56 11.96 39.19
CA SER A 215 20.76 12.18 38.37
C SER A 215 21.88 12.91 39.12
N GLY A 216 21.58 13.81 40.06
CA GLY A 216 22.60 14.48 40.88
C GLY A 216 23.28 13.60 41.93
N LEU A 217 22.67 12.47 42.31
CA LEU A 217 23.22 11.56 43.33
C LEU A 217 23.98 10.39 42.69
N HIS A 218 23.50 9.93 41.53
CA HIS A 218 24.00 8.72 40.88
C HIS A 218 24.67 9.00 39.52
N GLY A 219 24.48 10.19 38.96
CA GLY A 219 25.06 10.58 37.67
C GLY A 219 26.58 10.51 37.67
N GLY A 220 27.14 9.88 36.64
CA GLY A 220 28.57 9.62 36.53
C GLY A 220 29.08 8.44 37.39
N GLY A 221 28.26 7.88 38.27
CA GLY A 221 28.61 6.72 39.10
C GLY A 221 28.09 5.38 38.57
N ILE A 222 27.06 5.39 37.71
CA ILE A 222 26.44 4.19 37.14
C ILE A 222 26.12 4.39 35.64
N PRO A 223 25.94 3.29 34.87
CA PRO A 223 25.50 3.38 33.49
C PRO A 223 24.09 3.99 33.38
N ASN A 224 23.92 4.90 32.41
CA ASN A 224 22.64 5.46 32.06
C ASN A 224 22.15 4.82 30.74
N PRO A 225 20.99 4.14 30.73
CA PRO A 225 20.43 3.52 29.52
C PRO A 225 20.32 4.47 28.33
N ILE A 226 20.00 5.75 28.56
CA ILE A 226 19.89 6.76 27.49
C ILE A 226 21.26 7.00 26.83
N HIS A 227 22.35 7.03 27.61
CA HIS A 227 23.69 7.19 27.04
C HIS A 227 24.09 5.95 26.24
N ALA A 228 23.77 4.74 26.74
CA ALA A 228 24.04 3.50 26.03
C ALA A 228 23.23 3.40 24.72
N LEU A 229 21.92 3.71 24.77
CA LEU A 229 21.07 3.77 23.58
C LEU A 229 21.60 4.81 22.57
N SER A 230 22.00 5.98 23.04
CA SER A 230 22.60 7.03 22.19
C SER A 230 23.86 6.55 21.49
N GLN A 231 24.72 5.79 22.19
CA GLN A 231 25.93 5.20 21.61
C GLN A 231 25.62 4.11 20.58
N ILE A 232 24.64 3.25 20.87
CA ILE A 232 24.17 2.24 19.91
C ILE A 232 23.67 2.92 18.65
N ILE A 233 22.73 3.87 18.77
CA ILE A 233 22.16 4.60 17.63
C ILE A 233 23.25 5.30 16.81
N ALA A 234 24.16 6.01 17.48
CA ALA A 234 25.26 6.71 16.80
C ALA A 234 26.22 5.76 16.07
N SER A 235 26.30 4.49 16.49
CA SER A 235 27.16 3.50 15.82
C SER A 235 26.54 2.88 14.56
N LEU A 236 25.24 3.03 14.33
CA LEU A 236 24.54 2.38 13.21
C LEU A 236 24.81 3.04 11.86
N ARG A 237 25.22 4.32 11.84
CA ARG A 237 25.47 5.09 10.61
C ARG A 237 26.75 5.89 10.71
N SER A 238 27.43 6.07 9.58
CA SER A 238 28.50 7.04 9.43
C SER A 238 27.95 8.46 9.34
N ALA A 239 28.83 9.45 9.47
CA ALA A 239 28.48 10.87 9.35
C ALA A 239 27.96 11.28 7.96
N ASP A 240 28.16 10.46 6.94
CA ASP A 240 27.69 10.66 5.56
C ASP A 240 26.53 9.72 5.18
N GLY A 241 25.97 8.97 6.14
CA GLY A 241 24.74 8.21 5.94
C GLY A 241 24.90 6.80 5.40
N LYS A 242 26.12 6.25 5.36
CA LYS A 242 26.35 4.82 5.14
C LYS A 242 26.00 4.05 6.41
N ILE A 243 25.38 2.89 6.26
CA ILE A 243 25.04 2.02 7.40
C ILE A 243 26.30 1.23 7.79
N LEU A 244 26.57 1.16 9.09
CA LEU A 244 27.81 0.58 9.64
C LEU A 244 27.61 -0.80 10.28
N VAL A 245 26.42 -1.37 10.16
CA VAL A 245 26.13 -2.72 10.64
C VAL A 245 26.89 -3.73 9.77
N ASP A 246 27.69 -4.59 10.41
CA ASP A 246 28.46 -5.63 9.71
C ASP A 246 27.53 -6.55 8.91
N GLY A 247 27.90 -6.83 7.67
CA GLY A 247 27.12 -7.66 6.74
C GLY A 247 25.88 -6.99 6.13
N PHE A 248 25.56 -5.74 6.49
CA PHE A 248 24.33 -5.07 6.05
C PHE A 248 24.19 -4.97 4.52
N TYR A 249 25.31 -4.90 3.80
CA TYR A 249 25.33 -4.75 2.34
C TYR A 249 25.63 -6.05 1.58
N ASP A 250 25.83 -7.18 2.26
CA ASP A 250 26.34 -8.41 1.63
C ASP A 250 25.39 -8.97 0.56
N ASP A 251 24.08 -8.91 0.83
CA ASP A 251 23.03 -9.38 -0.10
C ASP A 251 22.43 -8.25 -0.95
N VAL A 252 22.96 -7.02 -0.83
CA VAL A 252 22.43 -5.87 -1.57
C VAL A 252 22.88 -5.96 -3.03
N VAL A 253 21.92 -6.21 -3.91
CA VAL A 253 22.15 -6.24 -5.36
C VAL A 253 22.59 -4.85 -5.84
N PRO A 254 23.74 -4.73 -6.53
CA PRO A 254 24.18 -3.45 -7.08
C PRO A 254 23.25 -2.97 -8.19
N LEU A 255 23.00 -1.66 -8.25
CA LEU A 255 22.26 -1.04 -9.34
C LEU A 255 23.03 -1.20 -10.66
N SER A 256 22.38 -1.81 -11.66
CA SER A 256 22.91 -1.90 -13.01
C SER A 256 22.90 -0.53 -13.71
N ALA A 257 23.63 -0.40 -14.82
CA ALA A 257 23.59 0.84 -15.61
C ALA A 257 22.19 1.14 -16.16
N GLU A 258 21.41 0.09 -16.45
CA GLU A 258 20.03 0.19 -16.91
C GLU A 258 19.11 0.70 -15.80
N ASP A 259 19.21 0.15 -14.58
CA ASP A 259 18.44 0.63 -13.43
C ASP A 259 18.69 2.11 -13.17
N LYS A 260 19.97 2.52 -13.19
CA LYS A 260 20.34 3.94 -13.01
C LYS A 260 19.76 4.82 -14.11
N ALA A 261 19.76 4.36 -15.36
CA ALA A 261 19.19 5.09 -16.48
C ALA A 261 17.67 5.23 -16.35
N HIS A 262 16.95 4.17 -15.95
CA HIS A 262 15.51 4.22 -15.70
C HIS A 262 15.16 5.17 -14.54
N ILE A 263 15.91 5.11 -13.43
CA ILE A 263 15.73 6.02 -12.30
C ILE A 263 15.97 7.48 -12.73
N ALA A 264 17.03 7.74 -13.49
CA ALA A 264 17.38 9.08 -13.96
C ALA A 264 16.43 9.63 -15.03
N ALA A 265 15.69 8.76 -15.73
CA ALA A 265 14.70 9.17 -16.73
C ALA A 265 13.47 9.84 -16.10
N VAL A 266 13.20 9.59 -14.81
CA VAL A 266 12.11 10.25 -14.08
C VAL A 266 12.56 11.66 -13.65
N PRO A 267 11.88 12.73 -14.08
CA PRO A 267 12.24 14.10 -13.72
C PRO A 267 12.35 14.29 -12.21
N PHE A 268 13.43 14.91 -11.77
CA PHE A 268 13.66 15.24 -10.37
C PHE A 268 14.41 16.56 -10.23
N ASP A 269 13.74 17.55 -9.66
CA ASP A 269 14.35 18.82 -9.28
C ASP A 269 14.76 18.76 -7.81
N LEU A 270 16.06 18.66 -7.59
CA LEU A 270 16.65 18.58 -6.25
C LEU A 270 16.43 19.86 -5.43
N GLU A 271 16.45 21.03 -6.07
CA GLU A 271 16.29 22.31 -5.35
C GLU A 271 14.83 22.54 -4.98
N ALA A 272 13.90 22.19 -5.86
CA ALA A 272 12.47 22.20 -5.56
C ALA A 272 12.15 21.24 -4.39
N TYR A 273 12.67 20.01 -4.44
CA TYR A 273 12.52 19.03 -3.37
C TYR A 273 13.03 19.54 -2.01
N LYS A 274 14.23 20.16 -1.97
CA LYS A 274 14.77 20.75 -0.74
C LYS A 274 13.91 21.92 -0.24
N THR A 275 13.42 22.75 -1.14
CA THR A 275 12.58 23.92 -0.82
C THR A 275 11.24 23.49 -0.24
N GLU A 276 10.59 22.52 -0.87
CA GLU A 276 9.31 21.96 -0.42
C GLU A 276 9.39 21.37 1.00
N LEU A 277 10.47 20.62 1.27
CA LEU A 277 10.70 20.03 2.58
C LEU A 277 11.31 21.00 3.62
N GLY A 278 11.70 22.20 3.20
CA GLY A 278 12.35 23.19 4.06
C GLY A 278 13.71 22.73 4.62
N ILE A 279 14.45 21.91 3.88
CA ILE A 279 15.75 21.38 4.30
C ILE A 279 16.91 22.14 3.66
N ALA A 280 18.02 22.27 4.39
CA ALA A 280 19.21 22.97 3.89
C ALA A 280 19.95 22.16 2.82
N ASP A 281 20.09 20.85 3.02
CA ASP A 281 20.73 19.95 2.08
C ASP A 281 20.25 18.51 2.24
N ILE A 282 20.57 17.67 1.26
CA ILE A 282 20.28 16.23 1.28
C ILE A 282 21.31 15.44 2.10
N TYR A 283 20.90 14.26 2.53
CA TYR A 283 21.72 13.34 3.31
C TYR A 283 21.57 11.89 2.80
N GLY A 284 22.59 11.05 2.99
CA GLY A 284 22.51 9.62 2.73
C GLY A 284 23.69 9.04 1.95
N GLU A 285 23.65 7.72 1.76
CA GLU A 285 24.75 6.90 1.23
C GLU A 285 25.54 7.55 0.08
N PRO A 286 26.86 7.77 0.25
CA PRO A 286 27.72 8.35 -0.78
C PRO A 286 27.74 7.52 -2.06
N GLY A 287 27.91 8.20 -3.20
CA GLY A 287 28.00 7.55 -4.52
C GLY A 287 26.65 7.24 -5.18
N TYR A 288 25.54 7.56 -4.51
CA TYR A 288 24.19 7.44 -5.05
C TYR A 288 23.48 8.79 -5.07
N THR A 289 22.62 9.00 -6.08
CA THR A 289 21.72 10.15 -6.16
C THR A 289 20.58 10.02 -5.14
N THR A 290 19.87 11.12 -4.87
CA THR A 290 18.70 11.10 -3.96
C THR A 290 17.65 10.07 -4.40
N ARG A 291 17.36 9.97 -5.70
CA ARG A 291 16.37 9.00 -6.23
C ARG A 291 16.84 7.56 -6.08
N GLU A 292 18.11 7.27 -6.38
CA GLU A 292 18.68 5.94 -6.16
C GLU A 292 18.57 5.55 -4.67
N ARG A 293 18.83 6.47 -3.74
CA ARG A 293 18.70 6.22 -2.30
C ARG A 293 17.27 5.94 -1.86
N LEU A 294 16.32 6.74 -2.35
CA LEU A 294 14.91 6.62 -1.99
C LEU A 294 14.31 5.31 -2.50
N TRP A 295 14.59 4.94 -3.75
CA TRP A 295 13.88 3.85 -4.42
C TRP A 295 14.59 2.50 -4.36
N ALA A 296 15.92 2.46 -4.44
CA ALA A 296 16.64 1.21 -4.67
C ALA A 296 17.68 0.87 -3.60
N ARG A 297 18.23 1.87 -2.88
CA ARG A 297 19.18 1.59 -1.80
C ARG A 297 18.47 1.24 -0.49
N PRO A 298 19.03 0.31 0.30
CA PRO A 298 18.50 0.02 1.62
C PRO A 298 18.69 1.23 2.55
N THR A 299 17.86 1.30 3.58
CA THR A 299 17.94 2.34 4.62
C THR A 299 17.67 1.74 6.00
N LEU A 300 18.06 2.45 7.06
CA LEU A 300 17.81 2.13 8.46
C LEU A 300 17.35 3.38 9.19
N GLU A 301 16.05 3.61 9.30
CA GLU A 301 15.51 4.83 9.92
C GLU A 301 15.02 4.60 11.35
N LEU A 302 15.06 5.66 12.16
CA LEU A 302 14.59 5.65 13.55
C LEU A 302 13.18 6.23 13.59
N ASN A 303 12.20 5.42 13.96
CA ASN A 303 10.80 5.84 14.02
C ASN A 303 10.36 6.35 15.41
N GLY A 304 11.19 6.15 16.44
CA GLY A 304 10.95 6.58 17.82
C GLY A 304 12.14 6.29 18.74
N ILE A 305 12.19 6.99 19.89
CA ILE A 305 13.17 6.80 20.98
C ILE A 305 12.49 6.98 22.34
#